data_AF-A0A0W8E6F0-F1
#
_entry.id   AF-A0A0W8E6F0-F1
#
_cell.length_a   1.000
_cell.length_b   1.000
_cell.length_c   1.000
_cell.angle_alpha   90.00
_cell.angle_beta   90.00
_cell.angle_gamma   90.00
#
_symmetry.space_group_name_H-M   'P 1'
#
loop_
_entity.id
_entity.type
_entity.pdbx_description
1 polymer ?
#
loop_
_entity_poly.entity_id
_entity_poly.type
_entity_poly.pdbx_seq_one_letter_code
_entity_poly.pdbx_strand_id
1 'polypeptide(L)' 'MAVEGLKPSHKARVIGKQYLEGKLSSKEAITIIKTHHAANFGK' A
#
# COMPACT_ATOMS: atom_id res chain seq x y z
N MET A 1 -1.07 14.68 7.94
CA MET A 1 -2.46 14.53 7.45
C MET A 1 -2.86 13.07 7.55
N ALA A 2 -3.43 12.66 8.68
CA ALA A 2 -4.21 11.44 8.75
C ALA A 2 -5.61 11.82 8.26
N VAL A 3 -6.06 11.24 7.17
CA VAL A 3 -7.46 11.37 6.75
C VAL A 3 -8.32 10.75 7.85
N GLU A 4 -8.98 11.59 8.63
CA GLU A 4 -9.70 11.19 9.85
C GLU A 4 -10.73 10.09 9.50
N GLY A 5 -10.56 8.91 10.11
CA GLY A 5 -11.45 7.76 9.94
C GLY A 5 -10.92 6.62 9.04
N LEU A 6 -9.94 6.84 8.18
CA LEU A 6 -9.38 5.78 7.33
C LEU A 6 -8.09 5.23 7.94
N LYS A 7 -8.18 4.06 8.58
CA LYS A 7 -7.00 3.32 9.03
C LYS A 7 -6.40 2.54 7.85
N PRO A 8 -5.14 2.80 7.47
CA PRO A 8 -4.47 1.99 6.47
C PRO A 8 -4.33 0.54 6.96
N SER A 9 -4.49 -0.41 6.05
CA SER A 9 -4.29 -1.82 6.36
C SER A 9 -2.85 -2.07 6.84
N HIS A 10 -2.64 -3.15 7.61
CA HIS A 10 -1.30 -3.50 8.08
C HIS A 10 -0.30 -3.62 6.93
N LYS A 11 -0.73 -4.17 5.78
CA LYS A 11 0.08 -4.27 4.56
C LYS A 11 0.39 -2.91 3.94
N ALA A 12 -0.60 -2.02 3.85
CA ALA A 12 -0.36 -0.66 3.36
C ALA A 12 0.67 0.08 4.22
N ARG A 13 0.66 -0.14 5.55
CA ARG A 13 1.67 0.41 6.46
C ARG A 13 3.08 -0.15 6.20
N VAL A 14 3.20 -1.44 5.92
CA VAL A 14 4.49 -2.08 5.58
C VAL A 14 5.04 -1.55 4.25
N ILE A 15 4.19 -1.45 3.22
CA ILE A 15 4.57 -0.92 1.90
C ILE A 15 4.99 0.55 2.03
N GLY A 16 4.23 1.36 2.76
CA GLY A 16 4.57 2.76 3.04
C GLY A 16 5.92 2.90 3.76
N LYS A 17 6.22 2.02 4.73
CA LYS A 17 7.52 2.00 5.40
C LYS A 17 8.66 1.69 4.43
N GLN A 18 8.50 0.65 3.59
CA GLN A 18 9.53 0.28 2.60
C GLN A 18 9.78 1.38 1.56
N TYR A 19 8.73 2.11 1.16
CA TYR A 19 8.86 3.29 0.31
C TYR A 19 9.67 4.41 1.00
N LEU A 20 9.36 4.73 2.27
CA LEU A 20 10.09 5.76 3.03
C LEU A 20 11.54 5.36 3.32
N GLU A 21 11.83 4.07 3.42
CA GLU A 21 13.19 3.52 3.55
C GLU A 21 13.94 3.48 2.20
N GLY A 22 13.33 3.92 1.09
CA GLY A 22 13.93 3.90 -0.25
C GLY A 22 14.11 2.50 -0.84
N LYS A 23 13.53 1.47 -0.21
CA LYS A 23 13.60 0.06 -0.67
C LYS A 23 12.63 -0.23 -1.80
N LEU A 24 11.68 0.68 -2.04
CA LEU A 24 10.69 0.61 -3.12
C LEU A 24 10.53 1.98 -3.76
N SER A 25 10.41 2.00 -5.08
CA SER A 25 9.95 3.17 -5.83
C SER A 25 8.45 3.39 -5.64
N SER A 26 7.98 4.63 -5.79
CA SER A 26 6.54 4.97 -5.76
C SER A 26 5.74 4.11 -6.74
N LYS A 27 6.28 3.80 -7.92
CA LYS A 27 5.61 2.96 -8.93
C LYS A 27 5.42 1.52 -8.46
N GLU A 28 6.42 0.97 -7.78
CA GLU A 28 6.38 -0.40 -7.26
C GLU A 28 5.39 -0.49 -6.09
N ALA A 29 5.43 0.47 -5.17
CA ALA A 29 4.48 0.55 -4.06
C ALA A 29 3.02 0.62 -4.55
N ILE A 30 2.72 1.43 -5.57
CA ILE A 30 1.38 1.53 -6.16
C ILE A 30 0.97 0.20 -6.82
N THR A 31 1.88 -0.43 -7.55
CA THR A 31 1.60 -1.70 -8.23
C THR A 31 1.28 -2.80 -7.22
N ILE A 32 2.06 -2.92 -6.14
CA ILE A 32 1.82 -3.91 -5.08
C ILE A 32 0.44 -3.68 -4.42
N ILE A 33 0.08 -2.43 -4.12
CA ILE A 33 -1.22 -2.10 -3.52
C ILE A 33 -2.36 -2.47 -4.47
N LYS A 34 -2.24 -2.13 -5.77
CA LYS A 34 -3.26 -2.43 -6.79
C LYS A 34 -3.43 -3.94 -7.02
N THR A 35 -2.33 -4.68 -7.19
CA THR A 35 -2.38 -6.15 -7.38
C THR A 35 -3.02 -6.84 -6.19
N HIS A 36 -2.70 -6.41 -4.96
CA HIS A 36 -3.32 -6.97 -3.77
C HIS A 36 -4.82 -6.69 -3.68
N HIS A 37 -5.27 -5.51 -4.09
CA HIS A 37 -6.69 -5.19 -4.10
C HIS A 37 -7.41 -5.95 -5.21
N ALA A 38 -6.87 -5.98 -6.43
CA ALA A 38 -7.44 -6.70 -7.57
C ALA A 38 -7.60 -8.21 -7.30
N ALA A 39 -6.64 -8.83 -6.60
CA ALA A 39 -6.73 -10.24 -6.21
C ALA A 39 -7.92 -10.57 -5.28
N ASN A 40 -8.46 -9.58 -4.57
CA ASN A 40 -9.63 -9.75 -3.69
C ASN A 40 -10.97 -9.47 -4.38
N PHE A 41 -10.99 -8.88 -5.58
CA PHE A 41 -12.23 -8.53 -6.30
C PHE A 41 -12.59 -9.52 -7.44
N GLY A 42 -11.78 -10.57 -7.64
CA GLY A 42 -11.99 -11.57 -8.70
C GLY A 42 -12.52 -12.93 -8.20
N LYS A 43 -13.12 -13.00 -7.00
CA LYS A 43 -13.60 -14.26 -6.42
C LYS A 43 -15.05 -14.15 -5.97
#